data_AF-A0A226NAA1-F1
#
_entry.id   AF-A0A226NAA1-F1
#
_cell.length_a   1.000
_cell.length_b   1.000
_cell.length_c   1.000
_cell.angle_alpha   90.00
_cell.angle_beta   90.00
_cell.angle_gamma   90.00
#
_symmetry.space_group_name_H-M   'P 1'
#
loop_
_entity.id
_entity.type
_entity.pdbx_description
1 polymer ?
#
loop_
_entity_poly.entity_id
_entity_poly.type
_entity_poly.pdbx_seq_one_letter_code
_entity_poly.pdbx_strand_id
1 'polypeptide(L)'
;SNGHEFVFLLKGHEDLRQDERVMQLFGLVNTLLANDPTSLRKNLSIQRYAVIPLSTNSGLIGWVPHCDTLHALIRDYREKKKILLNIEHRIMLRMAPDYDHLTLMQKVEVFEHAVNNTAGDDLAKLLWLKSPSSEVWFDRRTNYTRSLAVMSMVGYILGLGDRHVLEESIDLK
;
A
#
# COMPACT_ATOMS: atom_id res chain seq x y z
N SER A 1 8.81 -30.93 -13.25
CA SER A 1 8.11 -29.64 -13.08
C SER A 1 6.77 -29.89 -12.42
N ASN A 2 6.23 -28.95 -11.65
CA ASN A 2 4.95 -29.09 -10.91
C ASN A 2 3.71 -28.65 -11.74
N GLY A 3 3.88 -28.21 -12.99
CA GLY A 3 2.79 -27.84 -13.89
C GLY A 3 2.13 -26.48 -13.61
N HIS A 4 2.64 -25.70 -12.67
CA HIS A 4 2.07 -24.39 -12.32
C HIS A 4 2.79 -23.27 -13.08
N GLU A 5 2.03 -22.26 -13.50
CA GLU A 5 2.57 -21.04 -14.09
C GLU A 5 3.10 -20.11 -12.99
N PHE A 6 4.30 -19.57 -13.20
CA PHE A 6 4.92 -18.59 -12.32
C PHE A 6 5.16 -17.31 -13.10
N VAL A 7 4.46 -16.24 -12.72
CA VAL A 7 4.54 -14.94 -13.39
C VAL A 7 5.60 -14.09 -12.71
N PHE A 8 6.45 -13.46 -13.53
CA PHE A 8 7.48 -12.52 -13.07
C PHE A 8 7.38 -11.21 -13.85
N LEU A 9 7.66 -10.11 -13.16
CA LEU A 9 7.88 -8.81 -13.74
C LEU A 9 9.39 -8.63 -13.97
N LEU A 10 9.79 -8.44 -15.23
CA LEU A 10 11.15 -8.07 -15.59
C LEU A 10 11.30 -6.55 -15.46
N LYS A 11 12.14 -6.11 -14.53
CA LYS A 11 12.55 -4.71 -14.40
C LYS A 11 13.92 -4.50 -15.01
N GLY A 12 14.03 -3.49 -15.87
CA GLY A 12 15.28 -3.02 -16.46
C GLY A 12 15.62 -1.62 -15.96
N HIS A 13 16.91 -1.27 -16.03
CA HIS A 13 17.49 -0.02 -15.54
C HIS A 13 17.31 0.23 -14.03
N GLU A 14 17.17 -0.84 -13.25
CA GLU A 14 16.97 -0.77 -11.80
C GLU A 14 17.81 -1.84 -11.10
N ASP A 15 18.48 -1.47 -10.00
CA ASP A 15 19.30 -2.38 -9.20
C ASP A 15 18.47 -3.00 -8.06
N LEU A 16 18.00 -4.23 -8.26
CA LEU A 16 17.10 -4.89 -7.30
C LEU A 16 17.81 -5.51 -6.07
N ARG A 17 19.12 -5.28 -5.91
CA ARG A 17 19.86 -5.83 -4.75
C ARG A 17 19.35 -5.25 -3.43
N GLN A 18 18.91 -3.99 -3.42
CA GLN A 18 18.33 -3.40 -2.21
C GLN A 18 17.00 -4.09 -1.84
N ASP A 19 16.10 -4.25 -2.80
CA ASP A 19 14.83 -4.96 -2.65
C ASP A 19 15.03 -6.40 -2.16
N GLU A 20 16.03 -7.12 -2.70
CA GLU A 20 16.39 -8.46 -2.25
C GLU A 20 16.73 -8.48 -0.74
N ARG A 21 17.53 -7.52 -0.26
CA ARG A 21 17.89 -7.42 1.15
C ARG A 21 16.70 -7.04 2.02
N VAL A 22 15.82 -6.17 1.54
CA VAL A 22 14.57 -5.84 2.24
C VAL A 22 13.68 -7.08 2.38
N MET A 23 13.54 -7.90 1.33
CA MET A 23 12.78 -9.16 1.39
C MET A 23 13.41 -10.21 2.32
N GLN A 24 14.74 -10.23 2.45
CA GLN A 24 15.45 -11.05 3.44
C GLN A 24 15.14 -10.60 4.87
N LEU A 25 15.20 -9.29 5.13
CA LEU A 25 14.85 -8.71 6.42
C LEU A 25 13.39 -9.01 6.79
N PHE A 26 12.45 -8.89 5.85
CA PHE A 26 11.05 -9.26 6.10
C PHE A 26 10.91 -10.75 6.44
N GLY A 27 11.75 -11.61 5.88
CA GLY A 27 11.84 -13.02 6.26
C GLY A 27 12.23 -13.22 7.73
N LEU A 28 13.24 -12.47 8.18
CA LEU A 28 13.65 -12.44 9.59
C LEU A 28 12.53 -11.92 10.48
N VAL A 29 11.88 -10.80 10.13
CA VAL A 29 10.76 -10.25 10.90
C VAL A 29 9.62 -11.26 11.02
N ASN A 30 9.24 -11.94 9.94
CA ASN A 30 8.21 -12.97 9.99
C ASN A 30 8.59 -14.14 10.92
N THR A 31 9.88 -14.51 10.95
CA THR A 31 10.38 -15.54 11.87
C THR A 31 10.25 -15.07 13.33
N LEU A 32 10.58 -13.82 13.62
CA LEU A 32 10.43 -13.25 14.96
C LEU A 32 8.96 -13.14 15.39
N LEU A 33 8.08 -12.69 14.49
CA LEU A 33 6.63 -12.59 14.76
C LEU A 33 5.99 -13.97 14.97
N ALA A 34 6.45 -14.99 14.27
CA ALA A 34 5.96 -16.36 14.46
C ALA A 34 6.43 -16.98 15.79
N ASN A 35 7.60 -16.57 16.29
CA ASN A 35 8.16 -17.06 17.55
C ASN A 35 7.51 -16.42 18.79
N ASP A 36 6.93 -15.23 18.67
CA ASP A 36 6.14 -14.61 19.75
C ASP A 36 4.70 -15.15 19.79
N PRO A 37 4.25 -15.82 20.86
CA PRO A 37 2.90 -16.39 20.94
C PRO A 37 1.78 -15.36 20.78
N THR A 38 2.02 -14.11 21.20
CA THR A 38 1.00 -13.05 21.10
C THR A 38 0.80 -12.60 19.66
N SER A 39 1.90 -12.44 18.93
CA SER A 39 1.93 -12.09 17.50
C SER A 39 1.43 -13.24 16.63
N LEU A 40 1.82 -14.47 16.96
CA LEU A 40 1.35 -15.68 16.28
C LEU A 40 -0.17 -15.84 16.40
N ARG A 41 -0.75 -15.65 17.59
CA ARG A 41 -2.22 -15.69 17.78
C ARG A 41 -2.97 -14.66 16.93
N LYS A 42 -2.31 -13.56 16.55
CA LYS A 42 -2.87 -12.51 15.70
C LYS A 42 -2.54 -12.70 14.22
N ASN A 43 -1.83 -13.77 13.84
CA ASN A 43 -1.36 -14.05 12.49
C ASN A 43 -0.63 -12.85 11.86
N LEU A 44 0.21 -12.16 12.64
CA LEU A 44 1.00 -11.04 12.13
C LEU A 44 2.09 -11.55 11.18
N SER A 45 2.08 -11.07 9.95
CA SER A 45 3.10 -11.37 8.97
C SER A 45 3.19 -10.27 7.91
N ILE A 46 4.35 -10.18 7.28
CA ILE A 46 4.62 -9.32 6.14
C ILE A 46 4.52 -10.18 4.88
N GLN A 47 3.72 -9.72 3.92
CA GLN A 47 3.67 -10.33 2.60
C GLN A 47 4.99 -10.05 1.88
N ARG A 48 5.65 -11.12 1.44
CA ARG A 48 6.92 -11.04 0.69
C ARG A 48 6.71 -11.51 -0.73
N TYR A 49 7.51 -10.98 -1.63
CA TYR A 49 7.60 -11.44 -3.01
C TYR A 49 9.03 -11.83 -3.35
N ALA A 50 9.18 -12.64 -4.39
CA ALA A 50 10.50 -13.04 -4.87
C ALA A 50 11.18 -11.85 -5.55
N VAL A 51 12.46 -11.62 -5.25
CA VAL A 51 13.30 -10.65 -5.96
C VAL A 51 14.56 -11.39 -6.38
N ILE A 52 14.86 -11.37 -7.68
CA ILE A 52 15.99 -12.09 -8.26
C ILE A 52 16.80 -11.08 -9.10
N PRO A 53 17.86 -10.48 -8.54
CA PRO A 53 18.77 -9.64 -9.31
C PRO A 53 19.44 -10.47 -10.42
N LEU A 54 19.39 -9.97 -11.66
CA LEU A 54 20.06 -10.61 -12.81
C LEU A 54 21.36 -9.89 -13.18
N SER A 55 21.39 -8.57 -13.00
CA SER A 55 22.57 -7.72 -13.17
C SER A 55 22.46 -6.50 -12.25
N THR A 56 23.42 -5.57 -12.31
CA THR A 56 23.33 -4.29 -11.58
C THR A 56 22.22 -3.39 -12.10
N ASN A 57 21.67 -3.66 -13.29
CA ASN A 57 20.69 -2.81 -13.95
C ASN A 57 19.44 -3.60 -14.36
N SER A 58 19.25 -4.82 -13.88
CA SER A 58 18.09 -5.63 -14.24
C SER A 58 17.81 -6.71 -13.23
N GLY A 59 16.55 -7.06 -13.05
CA GLY A 59 16.17 -8.23 -12.27
C GLY A 59 14.69 -8.60 -12.43
N LEU A 60 14.32 -9.70 -11.78
CA LEU A 60 12.96 -10.21 -11.79
C LEU A 60 12.30 -9.97 -10.43
N ILE A 61 11.04 -9.57 -10.46
CA ILE A 61 10.16 -9.49 -9.30
C ILE A 61 9.05 -10.51 -9.49
N GLY A 62 8.83 -11.38 -8.50
CA GLY A 62 7.73 -12.35 -8.50
C GLY A 62 6.40 -11.61 -8.44
N TRP A 63 5.49 -11.94 -9.35
CA TRP A 63 4.17 -11.32 -9.37
C TRP A 63 3.36 -11.75 -8.14
N VAL A 64 2.76 -10.79 -7.44
CA VAL A 64 1.87 -11.09 -6.30
C VAL A 64 0.44 -11.20 -6.85
N PRO A 65 -0.16 -12.40 -6.86
CA PRO A 65 -1.50 -12.57 -7.39
C PRO A 65 -2.53 -11.93 -6.45
N HIS A 66 -3.65 -11.47 -7.01
CA HIS A 66 -4.82 -10.96 -6.27
C HIS A 66 -4.59 -9.70 -5.43
N CYS A 67 -3.52 -8.96 -5.67
CA CYS A 67 -3.32 -7.64 -5.08
C CYS A 67 -3.73 -6.53 -6.06
N ASP A 68 -4.47 -5.55 -5.53
CA ASP A 68 -4.71 -4.28 -6.21
C ASP A 68 -3.95 -3.18 -5.46
N THR A 69 -3.47 -2.15 -6.16
CA THR A 69 -2.90 -0.97 -5.50
C THR A 69 -4.00 -0.12 -4.88
N LEU A 70 -3.72 0.54 -3.76
CA LEU A 70 -4.66 1.47 -3.13
C LEU A 70 -5.14 2.55 -4.12
N HIS A 71 -4.24 3.03 -4.99
CA HIS A 71 -4.59 3.94 -6.06
C HIS A 71 -5.63 3.37 -7.04
N ALA A 72 -5.40 2.16 -7.57
CA ALA A 72 -6.33 1.53 -8.50
C ALA A 72 -7.70 1.33 -7.84
N LEU A 73 -7.70 0.91 -6.57
CA LEU A 73 -8.90 0.71 -5.77
C LEU A 73 -9.74 1.99 -5.62
N ILE A 74 -9.11 3.08 -5.21
CA ILE A 74 -9.78 4.38 -5.06
C ILE A 74 -10.25 4.90 -6.41
N ARG A 75 -9.43 4.77 -7.46
CA ARG A 75 -9.78 5.21 -8.82
C ARG A 75 -11.05 4.53 -9.31
N ASP A 76 -11.09 3.21 -9.25
CA ASP A 76 -12.22 2.42 -9.76
C ASP A 76 -13.49 2.71 -8.94
N TYR A 77 -13.35 2.89 -7.62
CA TYR A 77 -14.46 3.28 -6.75
C TYR A 77 -15.02 4.67 -7.10
N ARG A 78 -14.14 5.67 -7.24
CA ARG A 78 -14.53 7.05 -7.55
C ARG A 78 -15.16 7.15 -8.93
N GLU A 79 -14.61 6.45 -9.93
CA GLU A 79 -15.19 6.40 -11.28
C GLU A 79 -16.61 5.82 -11.27
N LYS A 80 -16.83 4.73 -10.51
CA LYS A 80 -18.14 4.12 -10.35
C LYS A 80 -19.14 5.05 -9.65
N LYS A 81 -18.68 5.83 -8.68
CA LYS A 81 -19.50 6.80 -7.92
C LYS A 81 -19.59 8.18 -8.58
N LYS A 82 -18.95 8.37 -9.74
CA LYS A 82 -18.85 9.66 -10.46
C LYS A 82 -18.24 10.78 -9.60
N ILE A 83 -17.30 10.41 -8.73
CA ILE A 83 -16.47 11.32 -7.94
C ILE A 83 -15.21 11.61 -8.76
N LEU A 84 -14.77 12.87 -8.77
CA LEU A 84 -13.52 13.25 -9.42
C LEU A 84 -12.31 12.69 -8.65
N LEU A 85 -11.39 12.02 -9.34
CA LEU A 85 -10.22 11.39 -8.71
C LEU A 85 -9.36 12.39 -7.93
N ASN A 86 -9.20 13.60 -8.46
CA ASN A 86 -8.36 14.65 -7.88
C ASN A 86 -9.18 15.76 -7.19
N ILE A 87 -10.34 15.42 -6.60
CA ILE A 87 -11.24 16.42 -6.00
C ILE A 87 -10.56 17.23 -4.89
N GLU A 88 -9.77 16.58 -4.02
CA GLU A 88 -9.02 17.23 -2.93
C GLU A 88 -8.05 18.25 -3.49
N HIS A 89 -7.23 17.84 -4.47
CA HIS A 89 -6.25 18.71 -5.11
C HIS A 89 -6.92 19.88 -5.85
N ARG A 90 -8.08 19.65 -6.49
CA ARG A 90 -8.86 20.74 -7.12
C ARG A 90 -9.40 21.74 -6.12
N ILE A 91 -9.82 21.29 -4.93
CA ILE A 91 -10.28 22.17 -3.86
C ILE A 91 -9.10 23.01 -3.35
N MET A 92 -7.93 22.38 -3.14
CA MET A 92 -6.71 23.08 -2.75
C MET A 92 -6.33 24.17 -3.76
N LEU A 93 -6.25 23.85 -5.06
CA LEU A 93 -5.90 24.81 -6.11
C LEU A 93 -6.96 25.90 -6.32
N ARG A 94 -8.23 25.62 -6.01
CA ARG A 94 -9.29 26.64 -6.06
C ARG A 94 -9.13 27.66 -4.93
N MET A 95 -8.71 27.21 -3.74
CA MET A 95 -8.45 28.09 -2.60
C MET A 95 -7.15 28.87 -2.79
N ALA A 96 -6.09 28.21 -3.25
CA ALA A 96 -4.79 28.80 -3.51
C ALA A 96 -4.19 28.25 -4.82
N PRO A 97 -4.29 29.00 -5.94
CA PRO A 97 -3.76 28.57 -7.24
C PRO A 97 -2.26 28.27 -7.22
N ASP A 98 -1.50 29.04 -6.43
CA ASP A 98 -0.04 28.90 -6.29
C ASP A 98 0.35 28.08 -5.06
N TYR A 99 -0.28 26.92 -4.84
CA TYR A 99 -0.06 26.07 -3.67
C TYR A 99 1.42 25.76 -3.40
N ASP A 100 2.21 25.52 -4.47
CA ASP A 100 3.61 25.12 -4.34
C ASP A 100 4.49 26.19 -3.70
N HIS A 101 4.15 27.46 -3.90
CA HIS A 101 4.90 28.64 -3.41
C HIS A 101 4.46 29.12 -2.02
N LEU A 102 3.45 28.47 -1.42
CA LEU A 102 2.97 28.83 -0.10
C LEU A 102 3.98 28.46 1.01
N THR A 103 3.97 29.26 2.09
CA THR A 103 4.68 28.91 3.33
C THR A 103 4.05 27.68 4.00
N LEU A 104 4.79 27.01 4.89
CA LEU A 104 4.30 25.81 5.57
C LEU A 104 2.94 26.01 6.24
N MET A 105 2.76 27.12 6.97
CA MET A 105 1.50 27.41 7.67
C MET A 105 0.33 27.61 6.70
N GLN A 106 0.57 28.28 5.58
CA GLN A 106 -0.44 28.45 4.53
C GLN A 106 -0.78 27.12 3.84
N LYS A 107 0.22 26.24 3.64
CA LYS A 107 -0.02 24.88 3.10
C LYS A 107 -0.90 24.05 4.04
N VAL A 108 -0.69 24.16 5.36
CA VAL A 108 -1.52 23.49 6.37
C VAL A 108 -2.96 23.98 6.28
N GLU A 109 -3.17 25.30 6.22
CA GLU A 109 -4.52 25.89 6.11
C GLU A 109 -5.27 25.39 4.87
N VAL A 110 -4.62 25.41 3.70
CA VAL A 110 -5.22 24.93 2.44
C VAL A 110 -5.47 23.42 2.47
N PHE A 111 -4.57 22.66 3.09
CA PHE A 111 -4.72 21.21 3.25
C PHE A 111 -5.91 20.85 4.16
N GLU A 112 -5.98 21.47 5.35
CA GLU A 112 -7.09 21.28 6.29
C GLU A 112 -8.43 21.68 5.65
N HIS A 113 -8.45 22.77 4.88
CA HIS A 113 -9.64 23.15 4.14
C HIS A 113 -10.10 22.05 3.17
N ALA A 114 -9.19 21.47 2.38
CA ALA A 114 -9.53 20.40 1.44
C ALA A 114 -10.00 19.12 2.16
N VAL A 115 -9.35 18.74 3.26
CA VAL A 115 -9.74 17.58 4.08
C VAL A 115 -11.12 17.78 4.69
N ASN A 116 -11.41 18.96 5.26
CA ASN A 116 -12.71 19.24 5.89
C ASN A 116 -13.86 19.33 4.87
N ASN A 117 -13.56 19.61 3.60
CA ASN A 117 -14.56 19.69 2.53
C ASN A 117 -14.70 18.39 1.71
N THR A 118 -13.98 17.32 2.07
CA THR A 118 -14.08 16.02 1.42
C THR A 118 -14.31 14.90 2.44
N ALA A 119 -15.06 13.87 2.05
CA ALA A 119 -15.26 12.71 2.91
C ALA A 119 -14.16 11.68 2.62
N GLY A 120 -13.25 11.46 3.58
CA GLY A 120 -12.16 10.48 3.47
C GLY A 120 -12.58 9.01 3.68
N ASP A 121 -13.80 8.64 3.29
CA ASP A 121 -14.40 7.33 3.61
C ASP A 121 -14.39 6.32 2.45
N ASP A 122 -13.75 6.67 1.33
CA ASP A 122 -13.70 5.86 0.11
C ASP A 122 -13.15 4.46 0.35
N LEU A 123 -11.99 4.34 1.01
CA LEU A 123 -11.37 3.04 1.29
C LEU A 123 -12.24 2.18 2.23
N ALA A 124 -12.82 2.80 3.26
CA ALA A 124 -13.67 2.11 4.21
C ALA A 124 -14.95 1.56 3.52
N LYS A 125 -15.60 2.38 2.69
CA LYS A 125 -16.75 1.98 1.88
C LYS A 125 -16.38 0.92 0.85
N LEU A 126 -15.21 1.05 0.22
CA LEU A 126 -14.74 0.09 -0.77
C LEU A 126 -14.46 -1.28 -0.16
N LEU A 127 -13.78 -1.35 0.98
CA LEU A 127 -13.53 -2.60 1.70
C LEU A 127 -14.84 -3.32 2.02
N TRP A 128 -15.88 -2.58 2.40
CA TRP A 128 -17.22 -3.13 2.57
C TRP A 128 -17.81 -3.65 1.25
N LEU A 129 -17.82 -2.81 0.21
CA LEU A 129 -18.44 -3.14 -1.08
C LEU A 129 -17.75 -4.29 -1.84
N LYS A 130 -16.45 -4.49 -1.65
CA LYS A 130 -15.71 -5.63 -2.23
C LYS A 130 -15.84 -6.92 -1.42
N SER A 131 -16.43 -6.87 -0.23
CA SER A 131 -16.60 -8.05 0.62
C SER A 131 -17.94 -8.74 0.34
N PRO A 132 -17.95 -10.07 0.12
CA PRO A 132 -19.19 -10.81 -0.17
C PRO A 132 -20.11 -10.91 1.04
N SER A 133 -19.56 -10.86 2.26
CA SER A 133 -20.30 -10.98 3.51
C SER A 133 -19.64 -10.18 4.64
N SER A 134 -20.38 -9.98 5.73
CA SER A 134 -19.95 -9.17 6.87
C SER A 134 -18.77 -9.77 7.65
N GLU A 135 -18.72 -11.09 7.75
CA GLU A 135 -17.63 -11.81 8.40
C GLU A 135 -16.35 -11.70 7.58
N VAL A 136 -16.43 -11.85 6.24
CA VAL A 136 -15.28 -11.65 5.35
C VAL A 136 -14.79 -10.21 5.41
N TRP A 137 -15.69 -9.23 5.44
CA TRP A 137 -15.32 -7.83 5.65
C TRP A 137 -14.58 -7.61 6.97
N PHE A 138 -15.07 -8.21 8.05
CA PHE A 138 -14.46 -8.07 9.37
C PHE A 138 -13.04 -8.64 9.39
N ASP A 139 -12.84 -9.82 8.79
CA ASP A 139 -11.54 -10.46 8.67
C ASP A 139 -10.58 -9.64 7.79
N ARG A 140 -11.04 -9.17 6.61
CA ARG A 140 -10.24 -8.31 5.74
C ARG A 140 -9.80 -7.02 6.41
N ARG A 141 -10.73 -6.33 7.08
CA ARG A 141 -10.42 -5.10 7.83
C ARG A 141 -9.42 -5.37 8.95
N THR A 142 -9.54 -6.52 9.61
CA THR A 142 -8.63 -6.94 10.67
C THR A 142 -7.23 -7.20 10.12
N ASN A 143 -7.13 -7.92 9.00
CA ASN A 143 -5.86 -8.21 8.32
C ASN A 143 -5.22 -6.94 7.74
N TYR A 144 -6.01 -6.04 7.15
CA TYR A 144 -5.55 -4.74 6.67
C TYR A 144 -4.94 -3.91 7.80
N THR A 145 -5.65 -3.77 8.93
CA THR A 145 -5.14 -3.02 10.09
C THR A 145 -3.85 -3.63 10.63
N ARG A 146 -3.78 -4.97 10.73
CA ARG A 146 -2.60 -5.69 11.24
C ARG A 146 -1.39 -5.54 10.31
N SER A 147 -1.58 -5.76 9.01
CA SER A 147 -0.52 -5.64 8.01
C SER A 147 0.02 -4.22 7.93
N LEU A 148 -0.86 -3.21 7.92
CA LEU A 148 -0.47 -1.80 7.94
C LEU A 148 0.34 -1.45 9.21
N ALA A 149 -0.06 -1.95 10.37
CA ALA A 149 0.67 -1.71 11.62
C ALA A 149 2.07 -2.34 11.60
N VAL A 150 2.19 -3.59 11.14
CA VAL A 150 3.49 -4.27 11.03
C VAL A 150 4.39 -3.55 10.04
N MET A 151 3.88 -3.22 8.85
CA MET A 151 4.65 -2.50 7.83
C MET A 151 5.04 -1.09 8.28
N SER A 152 4.19 -0.41 9.06
CA SER A 152 4.53 0.91 9.62
C SER A 152 5.69 0.83 10.60
N MET A 153 5.70 -0.15 11.51
CA MET A 153 6.78 -0.32 12.49
C MET A 153 8.09 -0.76 11.83
N VAL A 154 8.01 -1.71 10.90
CA VAL A 154 9.18 -2.22 10.19
C VAL A 154 9.75 -1.17 9.24
N GLY A 155 8.89 -0.45 8.51
CA GLY A 155 9.28 0.67 7.65
C GLY A 155 9.94 1.80 8.43
N TYR A 156 9.44 2.11 9.63
CA TYR A 156 10.07 3.08 10.53
C TYR A 156 11.48 2.65 10.95
N ILE A 157 11.68 1.38 11.34
CA ILE A 157 12.99 0.84 11.74
C ILE A 157 13.97 0.85 10.56
N LEU A 158 13.49 0.49 9.37
CA LEU A 158 14.32 0.42 8.17
C LEU A 158 14.62 1.80 7.57
N GLY A 159 13.83 2.81 7.91
CA GLY A 159 13.93 4.15 7.31
C GLY A 159 13.37 4.22 5.89
N LEU A 160 12.37 3.39 5.55
CA LEU A 160 11.68 3.46 4.26
C LEU A 160 10.83 4.74 4.23
N GLY A 161 11.35 5.78 3.57
CA GLY A 161 10.71 7.09 3.44
C GLY A 161 9.71 7.19 2.29
N ASP A 162 9.82 6.31 1.29
CA ASP A 162 8.92 6.30 0.14
C ASP A 162 7.72 5.40 0.44
N ARG A 163 6.58 6.04 0.75
CA ARG A 163 5.30 5.38 1.03
C ARG A 163 4.23 6.01 0.14
N HIS A 164 4.47 5.98 -1.15
CA HIS A 164 3.50 6.50 -2.10
C HIS A 164 2.31 5.53 -2.23
N VAL A 165 1.11 6.07 -2.43
CA VAL A 165 -0.17 5.33 -2.55
C VAL A 165 -0.16 4.28 -3.67
N LEU A 166 0.79 4.39 -4.60
CA LEU A 166 1.04 3.43 -5.69
C LEU A 166 1.80 2.17 -5.22
N GLU A 167 2.56 2.26 -4.14
CA GLU A 167 3.41 1.19 -3.60
C GLU A 167 2.66 0.36 -2.55
N GLU A 168 1.66 0.94 -1.89
CA GLU A 168 0.79 0.23 -0.96
C GLU A 168 -0.23 -0.62 -1.74
N SER A 169 0.14 -1.88 -1.99
CA SER A 169 -0.76 -2.92 -2.48
C SER A 169 -1.60 -3.49 -1.34
N ILE A 170 -2.91 -3.59 -1.54
CA ILE A 170 -3.83 -4.23 -0.60
C ILE A 170 -4.22 -5.60 -1.18
N ASP A 171 -4.01 -6.65 -0.39
CA ASP A 171 -4.62 -7.95 -0.67
C ASP A 171 -6.12 -7.88 -0.35
N LEU A 172 -6.95 -8.20 -1.34
CA LEU A 172 -8.41 -8.14 -1.25
C LEU A 172 -9.04 -9.51 -1.11
N LYS A 173 -8.28 -10.54 -0.74
CA LYS A 173 -8.85 -11.83 -0.33
C LYS A 173 -9.39 -11.79 1.09
#